data_AF-A0AAV9ZHC5-F1
#
_entry.id   AF-A0AAV9ZHC5-F1
#
_cell.length_a   1.000
_cell.length_b   1.000
_cell.length_c   1.000
_cell.angle_alpha   90.00
_cell.angle_beta   90.00
_cell.angle_gamma   90.00
#
_symmetry.space_group_name_H-M   'P 1'
#
loop_
_entity.id
_entity.type
_entity.pdbx_description
1 polymer ?
#
loop_
_entity_poly.entity_id
_entity_poly.type
_entity_poly.pdbx_seq_one_letter_code
_entity_poly.pdbx_strand_id
1 'polypeptide(L)'
;MSAHMSVPDIAAATNISERTIYRIIRTWRTTGDHVQIPLQLGRPRILTSFDVAYLEGLVARTPDIYLFELQECLYEATGLDVAKTTIRDALLRMGYVRVHPRKTNGLVSNVKLDNTHLEDWSS
;
A
#
# COMPACT_ATOMS: atom_id res chain seq x y z
N MET A 1 -43.63 -7.33 -17.05
CA MET A 1 -43.20 -8.56 -16.37
C MET A 1 -41.81 -8.31 -15.82
N SER A 2 -41.66 -8.06 -14.51
CA SER A 2 -40.34 -7.98 -13.90
C SER A 2 -39.79 -9.41 -13.82
N ALA A 3 -38.69 -9.68 -14.51
CA ALA A 3 -38.03 -10.97 -14.48
C ALA A 3 -37.38 -11.17 -13.10
N HIS A 4 -38.15 -11.66 -12.13
CA HIS A 4 -37.61 -12.18 -10.89
C HIS A 4 -37.04 -13.57 -11.19
N MET A 5 -35.80 -13.63 -11.69
CA MET A 5 -35.06 -14.90 -11.70
C MET A 5 -34.86 -15.33 -10.24
N SER A 6 -35.26 -16.55 -9.92
CA SER A 6 -35.00 -17.11 -8.60
C SER A 6 -33.50 -17.45 -8.49
N VAL A 7 -32.98 -17.53 -7.26
CA VAL A 7 -31.57 -17.89 -7.02
C VAL A 7 -31.20 -19.25 -7.65
N PRO A 8 -32.06 -20.29 -7.59
CA PRO A 8 -31.85 -21.54 -8.33
C PRO A 8 -31.72 -21.34 -9.85
N ASP A 9 -32.53 -20.47 -10.46
CA ASP A 9 -32.45 -20.20 -11.91
C ASP A 9 -31.12 -19.53 -12.28
N ILE A 10 -30.65 -18.62 -11.41
CA ILE A 10 -29.34 -17.97 -11.58
C ILE A 10 -28.21 -19.00 -11.42
N ALA A 11 -28.31 -19.91 -10.46
CA ALA A 11 -27.33 -20.98 -10.24
C ALA A 11 -27.24 -21.90 -11.46
N ALA A 12 -28.39 -22.31 -12.00
CA ALA A 12 -28.45 -23.14 -13.21
C ALA A 12 -27.88 -22.43 -14.44
N ALA A 13 -28.15 -21.12 -14.60
CA ALA A 13 -27.69 -20.35 -15.75
C ALA A 13 -26.19 -19.96 -15.68
N THR A 14 -25.64 -19.80 -14.47
CA THR A 14 -24.27 -19.29 -14.27
C THR A 14 -23.27 -20.35 -13.77
N ASN A 15 -23.75 -21.54 -13.40
CA ASN A 15 -22.98 -22.60 -12.76
C ASN A 15 -22.25 -22.13 -11.47
N ILE A 16 -22.80 -21.12 -10.80
CA ILE A 16 -22.30 -20.60 -9.53
C ILE A 16 -23.14 -21.22 -8.41
N SER A 17 -22.50 -21.67 -7.33
CA SER A 17 -23.23 -22.20 -6.17
C SER A 17 -24.22 -21.17 -5.60
N GLU A 18 -25.40 -21.63 -5.19
CA GLU A 18 -26.40 -20.77 -4.56
C GLU A 18 -25.84 -19.97 -3.38
N ARG A 19 -24.93 -20.58 -2.60
CA ARG A 19 -24.22 -19.92 -1.49
C ARG A 19 -23.46 -18.67 -1.93
N THR A 20 -22.81 -18.70 -3.09
CA THR A 20 -22.10 -17.55 -3.64
C THR A 20 -23.09 -16.49 -4.14
N ILE A 21 -24.19 -16.90 -4.77
CA ILE A 21 -25.24 -15.98 -5.22
C ILE A 21 -25.88 -15.25 -4.03
N TYR A 22 -26.26 -15.98 -2.97
CA TYR A 22 -26.76 -15.38 -1.72
C TYR A 22 -25.74 -14.44 -1.08
N ARG A 23 -24.44 -14.78 -1.10
CA ARG A 23 -23.38 -13.91 -0.60
C ARG A 23 -23.31 -12.61 -1.39
N ILE A 24 -23.36 -12.67 -2.73
CA ILE A 24 -23.34 -11.50 -3.61
C ILE A 24 -24.56 -10.62 -3.36
N ILE A 25 -25.77 -11.20 -3.32
CA ILE A 25 -27.02 -10.47 -3.05
C ILE A 25 -26.94 -9.78 -1.67
N ARG A 26 -26.44 -10.50 -0.66
CA ARG A 26 -26.26 -9.95 0.69
C ARG A 26 -25.26 -8.78 0.70
N THR A 27 -24.12 -8.93 0.04
CA THR A 27 -23.12 -7.85 -0.09
C THR A 27 -23.71 -6.63 -0.78
N TRP A 28 -24.41 -6.82 -1.90
CA TRP A 28 -25.05 -5.73 -2.64
C TRP A 28 -26.11 -5.01 -1.81
N ARG A 29 -26.96 -5.73 -1.06
CA ARG A 29 -27.97 -5.12 -0.18
C ARG A 29 -27.36 -4.31 0.97
N THR A 30 -26.22 -4.74 1.50
CA THR A 30 -25.56 -4.08 2.64
C THR A 30 -24.73 -2.88 2.21
N THR A 31 -24.02 -2.98 1.09
CA THR A 31 -23.00 -2.00 0.68
C THR A 31 -23.47 -1.12 -0.49
N GLY A 32 -24.51 -1.53 -1.23
CA GLY A 32 -24.91 -0.89 -2.50
C GLY A 32 -24.00 -1.22 -3.68
N ASP A 33 -22.91 -1.96 -3.42
CA ASP A 33 -21.92 -2.37 -4.39
C ASP A 33 -21.47 -3.82 -4.12
N HIS A 34 -21.05 -4.51 -5.16
CA HIS A 34 -20.57 -5.88 -5.15
C HIS A 34 -19.08 -6.00 -4.82
N VAL A 35 -18.37 -4.87 -4.68
CA VAL A 35 -16.95 -4.84 -4.33
C VAL A 35 -16.75 -5.40 -2.92
N GLN A 36 -16.08 -6.55 -2.83
CA GLN A 36 -15.53 -7.03 -1.57
C GLN A 36 -14.43 -6.05 -1.17
N ILE A 37 -14.67 -5.22 -0.15
CA ILE A 37 -13.59 -4.44 0.46
C ILE A 37 -12.58 -5.48 0.99
N PRO A 38 -11.33 -5.50 0.49
CA PRO A 38 -10.35 -6.45 0.99
C PRO A 38 -10.22 -6.22 2.49
N LEU A 39 -10.31 -7.30 3.27
CA LEU A 39 -10.03 -7.25 4.70
C LEU A 39 -8.62 -6.67 4.84
N GLN A 40 -8.49 -5.43 5.30
CA GLN A 40 -7.18 -4.89 5.65
C GLN A 40 -6.70 -5.67 6.89
N LEU A 41 -5.93 -6.72 6.64
CA LEU A 41 -5.36 -7.56 7.69
C LEU A 41 -4.29 -6.75 8.44
N GLY A 42 -4.57 -6.39 9.69
CA GLY A 42 -3.57 -5.86 10.63
C GLY A 42 -3.99 -4.64 11.43
N ARG A 43 -3.12 -4.25 12.37
CA ARG A 43 -3.25 -3.01 13.15
C ARG A 43 -3.07 -1.80 12.22
N PRO A 44 -3.89 -0.73 12.37
CA PRO A 44 -3.67 0.53 11.67
C PRO A 44 -2.22 1.00 11.86
N ARG A 45 -1.62 1.50 10.78
CA ARG A 45 -0.23 1.97 10.82
C ARG A 45 -0.12 3.20 11.72
N ILE A 46 0.99 3.30 12.44
CA ILE A 46 1.30 4.48 13.26
C ILE A 46 1.55 5.71 12.38
N LEU A 47 2.18 5.50 11.22
CA LEU A 47 2.40 6.55 10.22
C LEU A 47 1.15 6.74 9.37
N THR A 48 0.62 7.96 9.37
CA THR A 48 -0.47 8.40 8.51
C THR A 48 0.04 8.63 7.08
N SER A 49 -0.88 8.77 6.12
CA SER A 49 -0.52 9.10 4.74
C SER A 49 0.22 10.45 4.63
N PHE A 50 -0.09 11.40 5.51
CA PHE A 50 0.59 12.70 5.57
C PHE A 50 2.05 12.55 6.00
N ASP A 51 2.31 11.75 7.05
CA ASP A 51 3.66 11.49 7.55
C ASP A 51 4.54 10.82 6.49
N VAL A 52 3.94 9.89 5.74
CA VAL A 52 4.61 9.19 4.62
C VAL A 52 4.99 10.17 3.50
N ALA A 53 4.08 11.07 3.12
CA ALA A 53 4.37 12.10 2.12
C ALA A 53 5.45 13.09 2.57
N TYR A 54 5.46 13.43 3.87
CA TYR A 54 6.50 14.27 4.44
C TYR A 54 7.89 13.61 4.38
N LEU A 55 7.99 12.32 4.74
CA LEU A 55 9.22 11.53 4.61
C LEU A 55 9.70 11.44 3.16
N GLU A 56 8.78 11.25 2.20
CA GLU A 56 9.12 11.25 0.77
C GLU A 56 9.73 12.59 0.34
N GLY A 57 9.14 13.71 0.79
CA GLY A 57 9.66 15.04 0.50
C GLY A 57 11.06 15.29 1.09
N LEU A 58 11.35 14.76 2.28
CA LEU A 58 12.69 14.86 2.89
C LEU A 58 13.73 14.08 2.09
N VAL A 59 13.43 12.84 1.74
CA VAL A 59 14.34 11.96 1.01
C VAL A 59 14.55 12.45 -0.42
N ALA A 60 13.52 13.01 -1.05
CA ALA A 60 13.64 13.61 -2.38
C ALA A 60 14.55 14.85 -2.42
N ARG A 61 14.57 15.65 -1.34
CA ARG A 61 15.46 16.82 -1.20
C ARG A 61 16.89 16.44 -0.85
N THR A 62 17.06 15.50 0.08
CA THR A 62 18.35 15.07 0.59
C THR A 62 18.39 13.54 0.66
N PRO A 63 18.85 12.86 -0.41
CA PRO A 63 18.86 11.40 -0.46
C PRO A 63 19.84 10.77 0.54
N ASP A 64 20.87 11.52 0.98
CA ASP A 64 21.86 11.06 1.96
C ASP A 64 21.39 11.17 3.42
N ILE A 65 20.14 11.59 3.65
CA ILE A 65 19.58 11.74 4.98
C ILE A 65 19.54 10.41 5.74
N TYR A 66 20.00 10.43 6.99
CA TYR A 66 20.02 9.27 7.85
C TYR A 66 18.66 9.02 8.49
N LEU A 67 18.40 7.76 8.88
CA LEU A 67 17.15 7.38 9.54
C LEU A 67 16.90 8.10 10.87
N PHE A 68 17.95 8.51 11.59
CA PHE A 68 17.80 9.26 12.84
C PHE A 68 17.39 10.72 12.56
N GLU A 69 17.94 11.34 11.52
CA GLU A 69 17.57 12.69 11.09
C GLU A 69 16.12 12.72 10.60
N LEU A 70 15.69 11.68 9.85
CA LEU A 70 14.28 11.52 9.48
C LEU A 70 13.37 11.37 10.69
N GLN A 71 13.83 10.69 11.74
CA GLN A 71 13.07 10.55 13.00
C GLN A 71 12.93 11.91 13.70
N GLU A 72 14.03 12.67 13.81
CA GLU A 72 14.03 14.01 14.40
C GLU A 72 13.14 14.97 13.61
N CYS A 73 13.28 15.04 12.29
CA CYS A 73 12.43 15.89 11.44
C CYS A 73 10.94 15.51 11.53
N LEU A 74 10.62 14.23 11.70
CA LEU A 74 9.25 13.76 11.84
C LEU A 74 8.69 14.09 13.22
N TYR A 75 9.49 13.91 14.28
CA TYR A 75 9.14 14.31 15.63
C TYR A 75 8.90 15.82 15.73
N GLU A 76 9.75 16.65 15.12
CA GLU A 76 9.59 18.10 15.09
C GLU A 76 8.33 18.55 14.34
N ALA A 77 7.99 17.88 13.23
CA ALA A 77 6.86 18.26 12.39
C ALA A 77 5.51 17.76 12.93
N THR A 78 5.46 16.57 13.54
CA THR A 78 4.19 15.90 13.89
C THR A 78 4.08 15.48 15.35
N GLY A 79 5.17 15.58 16.13
CA GLY A 79 5.23 15.13 17.53
C GLY A 79 5.27 13.61 17.70
N LEU A 80 5.39 12.85 16.61
CA LEU A 80 5.41 11.39 16.65
C LEU A 80 6.84 10.88 16.86
N ASP A 81 7.07 10.18 17.97
CA ASP A 81 8.29 9.39 18.16
C ASP A 81 8.11 8.00 17.55
N VAL A 82 8.81 7.74 16.45
CA VAL A 82 8.67 6.52 15.65
C VAL A 82 10.02 5.85 15.52
N ALA A 83 10.08 4.54 15.81
CA ALA A 83 11.31 3.79 15.70
C ALA A 83 11.91 3.86 14.27
N LYS A 84 13.24 3.94 14.19
CA LYS A 84 14.01 3.95 12.93
C LYS A 84 13.65 2.78 11.99
N THR A 85 13.31 1.62 12.54
CA THR A 85 12.85 0.44 11.77
C THR A 85 11.53 0.70 11.06
N THR A 86 10.58 1.39 11.72
CA THR A 86 9.30 1.78 11.13
C THR A 86 9.51 2.77 9.97
N ILE A 87 10.42 3.73 10.13
CA ILE A 87 10.79 4.68 9.07
C ILE A 87 11.43 3.94 7.90
N ARG A 88 12.39 3.04 8.17
CA ARG A 88 12.99 2.18 7.13
C ARG A 88 11.94 1.37 6.38
N ASP A 89 11.02 0.73 7.09
CA ASP A 89 10.00 -0.10 6.46
C ASP A 89 8.96 0.74 5.70
N ALA A 90 8.74 2.00 6.10
CA ALA A 90 7.95 2.94 5.32
C ALA A 90 8.67 3.32 4.01
N LEU A 91 9.96 3.63 4.08
CA LEU A 91 10.80 3.93 2.92
C LEU A 91 10.87 2.77 1.93
N LEU A 92 11.08 1.55 2.41
CA LEU A 92 11.08 0.34 1.56
C LEU A 92 9.75 0.15 0.82
N ARG A 93 8.62 0.41 1.49
CA ARG A 93 7.29 0.33 0.85
C ARG A 93 7.06 1.42 -0.21
N MET A 94 7.71 2.56 -0.07
CA MET A 94 7.72 3.63 -1.07
C MET A 94 8.71 3.37 -2.21
N GLY A 95 9.49 2.28 -2.15
CA GLY A 95 10.48 1.91 -3.15
C GLY A 95 11.87 2.51 -2.92
N TYR A 96 12.15 3.11 -1.76
CA TYR A 96 13.49 3.60 -1.43
C TYR A 96 14.36 2.48 -0.88
N VAL A 97 15.55 2.31 -1.47
CA VAL A 97 16.57 1.39 -0.98
C VAL A 97 17.82 2.17 -0.62
N ARG A 98 18.43 1.80 0.51
CA ARG A 98 19.72 2.34 0.92
C ARG A 98 20.82 1.59 0.18
N VAL A 99 21.52 2.29 -0.72
CA VAL A 99 22.63 1.71 -1.48
C VAL A 99 23.93 2.16 -0.83
N HIS A 100 24.82 1.20 -0.55
CA HIS A 100 26.17 1.49 -0.11
C HIS A 100 27.08 1.53 -1.35
N PRO A 101 27.58 2.71 -1.78
CA PRO A 101 28.41 2.78 -2.97
C PRO A 101 29.74 2.05 -2.72
N ARG A 102 30.04 1.07 -3.57
CA ARG A 102 31.24 0.22 -3.41
C ARG A 102 32.55 0.93 -3.77
N LYS A 103 32.53 2.08 -4.48
CA LYS A 103 33.73 2.78 -4.98
C LYS A 103 33.57 4.30 -5.20
N THR A 104 32.97 5.05 -4.28
CA THR A 104 33.12 6.53 -4.29
C THR A 104 32.82 7.11 -2.91
N ASN A 105 33.79 7.84 -2.34
CA ASN A 105 33.70 8.71 -1.17
C ASN A 105 32.54 8.47 -0.18
N GLY A 106 32.48 7.32 0.49
CA GLY A 106 31.87 7.12 1.82
C GLY A 106 30.40 7.55 2.10
N LEU A 107 29.67 8.10 1.15
CA LEU A 107 28.31 8.62 1.34
C LEU A 107 27.29 7.50 1.12
N VAL A 108 26.26 7.43 1.95
CA VAL A 108 25.21 6.42 1.81
C VAL A 108 23.91 7.08 1.41
N SER A 109 23.42 6.78 0.20
CA SER A 109 22.25 7.42 -0.37
C SER A 109 21.02 6.51 -0.39
N ASN A 110 19.85 7.12 -0.19
CA ASN A 110 18.55 6.51 -0.42
C ASN A 110 18.15 6.74 -1.88
N VAL A 111 18.02 5.66 -2.65
CA VAL A 111 17.66 5.70 -4.07
C VAL A 111 16.26 5.14 -4.24
N LYS A 112 15.39 5.89 -4.94
CA LYS A 112 14.06 5.40 -5.34
C LYS A 112 14.25 4.40 -6.49
N LEU A 113 13.74 3.18 -6.34
CA LEU A 113 13.66 2.23 -7.43
C LEU A 113 12.55 2.70 -8.37
N ASP A 114 12.93 3.28 -9.51
CA ASP A 114 11.97 3.53 -10.60
C ASP A 114 11.63 2.19 -11.25
N ASN A 115 10.39 1.75 -11.08
CA ASN A 115 9.84 0.54 -11.71
C ASN A 115 9.47 0.74 -13.20
N THR A 116 10.09 1.70 -13.90
CA THR A 116 9.79 2.03 -15.31
C THR A 116 10.28 1.00 -16.34
N HIS A 117 10.79 -0.17 -15.94
CA HIS A 117 11.28 -1.22 -16.85
C HIS A 117 10.74 -2.62 -16.55
N LEU A 118 9.54 -2.74 -15.97
CA LEU A 118 8.88 -4.04 -15.80
C LEU A 118 7.94 -4.44 -16.96
N GLU A 119 7.82 -3.64 -18.02
CA GLU A 119 7.01 -3.99 -19.22
C GLU A 119 7.78 -4.77 -20.30
N ASP A 120 9.12 -4.90 -20.21
CA ASP A 120 9.94 -5.53 -21.26
C ASP A 120 10.10 -7.06 -21.13
N TRP A 121 9.46 -7.72 -20.15
CA TRP A 121 9.61 -9.17 -19.90
C TRP A 121 8.30 -9.95 -20.04
N SER A 122 7.48 -9.59 -21.03
CA SER A 122 6.42 -10.46 -21.55
C SER A 122 6.48 -10.52 -23.07
N SER A 123 7.41 -11.32 -23.60
CA SER A 123 7.39 -11.81 -24.99
C SER A 123 7.80 -13.27 -25.02
#